data_AF-A0A670Z3J4-F1
#
_entry.id   AF-A0A670Z3J4-F1
#
_cell.length_a   1.000
_cell.length_b   1.000
_cell.length_c   1.000
_cell.angle_alpha   90.00
_cell.angle_beta   90.00
_cell.angle_gamma   90.00
#
_symmetry.space_group_name_H-M   'P 1'
#
loop_
_entity.id
_entity.type
_entity.pdbx_description
1 polymer ?
#
loop_
_entity_poly.entity_id
_entity_poly.type
_entity_poly.pdbx_seq_one_letter_code
_entity_poly.pdbx_strand_id
1 'polypeptide(L)'
;IARCSSLRSIEVMEQLKELNKLLVAKEFQIRIDGITLLMDHCKKNPHFVSSNIVQIFDTFTLRLQDSNKKVNQYALESVVSMIPLLKNGFNPVLFSVVTIVMDNLNSKNSGIYSAAVKVLDTMITYLDNLLLLQIISSRVRFLTGRALQDITDCLAGLVAVAYPRKPQVVERQILPVLWYFLNNMIGNGVLPGKSGNVRTVVSKLAKSLHKQMGLKLEEYVFNQPQHVIKLFQDLLDMDLQ
;
A
#
# COMPACT_ATOMS: atom_id res chain seq x y z
N ILE A 1 5.00 -3.04 -43.77
CA ILE A 1 4.32 -3.05 -42.44
C ILE A 1 4.94 -4.10 -41.50
N ALA A 2 5.03 -5.39 -41.87
CA ALA A 2 5.62 -6.45 -41.01
C ALA A 2 7.10 -6.26 -40.59
N ARG A 3 7.95 -5.70 -41.45
CA ARG A 3 9.36 -5.39 -41.12
C ARG A 3 9.51 -4.25 -40.10
N CYS A 4 8.58 -3.29 -40.10
CA CYS A 4 8.63 -2.14 -39.21
C CYS A 4 8.13 -2.50 -37.80
N SER A 5 7.15 -3.42 -37.71
CA SER A 5 6.74 -4.00 -36.43
C SER A 5 7.80 -4.91 -35.81
N SER A 6 8.57 -5.67 -36.61
CA SER A 6 9.64 -6.52 -36.05
C SER A 6 10.80 -5.70 -35.49
N LEU A 7 11.21 -4.62 -36.19
CA LEU A 7 12.26 -3.72 -35.70
C LEU A 7 11.88 -3.03 -34.38
N ARG A 8 10.63 -2.53 -34.29
CA ARG A 8 10.11 -1.94 -33.06
C ARG A 8 10.06 -2.94 -31.90
N SER A 9 9.78 -4.21 -32.18
CA SER A 9 9.82 -5.28 -31.18
C SER A 9 11.23 -5.57 -30.69
N ILE A 10 12.24 -5.51 -31.58
CA ILE A 10 13.64 -5.72 -31.22
C ILE A 10 14.14 -4.58 -30.32
N GLU A 11 13.83 -3.33 -30.67
CA GLU A 11 14.21 -2.16 -29.86
C GLU A 11 13.61 -2.22 -28.45
N VAL A 12 12.32 -2.60 -28.33
CA VAL A 12 11.66 -2.79 -27.03
C VAL A 12 12.38 -3.87 -26.21
N MET A 13 12.73 -5.00 -26.83
CA MET A 13 13.45 -6.08 -26.14
C MET A 13 14.85 -5.65 -25.68
N GLU A 14 15.57 -4.86 -26.48
CA GLU A 14 16.89 -4.34 -26.14
C GLU A 14 16.82 -3.36 -24.97
N GLN A 15 15.87 -2.42 -24.98
CA GLN A 15 15.65 -1.47 -23.88
C GLN A 15 15.31 -2.21 -22.57
N LEU A 16 14.43 -3.21 -22.63
CA LEU A 16 14.09 -4.02 -21.45
C LEU A 16 15.29 -4.83 -20.94
N LYS A 17 16.12 -5.36 -21.84
CA LYS A 17 17.32 -6.12 -21.49
C LYS A 17 18.37 -5.24 -20.82
N GLU A 18 18.60 -4.04 -21.37
CA GLU A 18 19.51 -3.05 -20.78
C GLU A 18 19.04 -2.64 -19.38
N LEU A 19 17.76 -2.27 -19.25
CA LEU A 19 17.19 -1.89 -17.97
C LEU A 19 17.32 -3.02 -16.93
N ASN A 20 16.96 -4.25 -17.30
CA ASN A 20 17.09 -5.40 -16.41
C ASN A 20 18.54 -5.65 -15.99
N LYS A 21 19.50 -5.53 -16.91
CA LYS A 21 20.93 -5.69 -16.61
C LYS A 21 21.38 -4.71 -15.52
N LEU A 22 20.94 -3.45 -15.59
CA LEU A 22 21.29 -2.44 -14.59
C LEU A 22 20.60 -2.73 -13.24
N LEU A 23 19.31 -3.05 -13.26
CA LEU A 23 18.54 -3.30 -12.03
C LEU A 23 19.06 -4.50 -11.23
N VAL A 24 19.62 -5.53 -11.88
CA VAL A 24 20.16 -6.73 -11.19
C VAL A 24 21.66 -6.68 -10.93
N ALA A 25 22.32 -5.56 -11.22
CA ALA A 25 23.77 -5.43 -11.05
C ALA A 25 24.21 -5.65 -9.59
N LYS A 26 25.44 -6.15 -9.42
CA LYS A 26 26.02 -6.40 -8.09
C LYS A 26 26.34 -5.08 -7.37
N GLU A 27 26.88 -4.13 -8.11
CA GLU A 27 27.26 -2.80 -7.66
C GLU A 27 26.01 -1.95 -7.42
N PHE A 28 25.88 -1.39 -6.22
CA PHE A 28 24.67 -0.64 -5.88
C PHE A 28 24.51 0.64 -6.71
N GLN A 29 25.61 1.25 -7.16
CA GLN A 29 25.59 2.42 -8.04
C GLN A 29 24.94 2.09 -9.38
N ILE A 30 25.30 0.95 -9.98
CA ILE A 30 24.70 0.52 -11.26
C ILE A 30 23.20 0.27 -11.11
N ARG A 31 22.76 -0.20 -9.94
CA ARG A 31 21.33 -0.32 -9.63
C ARG A 31 20.63 1.04 -9.51
N ILE A 32 21.28 2.05 -8.92
CA ILE A 32 20.79 3.43 -8.91
C ILE A 32 20.66 3.97 -10.34
N ASP A 33 21.63 3.66 -11.21
CA ASP A 33 21.57 4.03 -12.63
C ASP A 33 20.38 3.35 -13.33
N GLY A 34 20.13 2.07 -13.04
CA GLY A 34 18.94 1.36 -13.54
C GLY A 34 17.62 1.97 -13.08
N ILE A 35 17.52 2.39 -11.81
CA ILE A 35 16.34 3.10 -11.30
C ILE A 35 16.16 4.45 -12.01
N THR A 36 17.27 5.17 -12.22
CA THR A 36 17.28 6.47 -12.92
C THR A 36 16.86 6.31 -14.37
N LEU A 37 17.34 5.28 -15.06
CA LEU A 37 16.93 4.96 -16.43
C LEU A 37 15.43 4.65 -16.52
N LEU A 38 14.89 3.87 -15.57
CA LEU A 38 13.45 3.61 -15.52
C LEU A 38 12.64 4.90 -15.31
N MET A 39 13.10 5.79 -14.42
CA MET A 39 12.48 7.11 -14.23
C MET A 39 12.47 7.94 -15.52
N ASP A 40 13.55 7.90 -16.28
CA ASP A 40 13.65 8.55 -17.58
C ASP A 40 12.68 7.96 -18.61
N HIS A 41 12.52 6.64 -18.64
CA HIS A 41 11.50 5.99 -19.47
C HIS A 41 10.08 6.41 -19.06
N CYS A 42 9.77 6.50 -17.76
CA CYS A 42 8.47 6.98 -17.29
C CYS A 42 8.16 8.41 -17.76
N LYS A 43 9.18 9.29 -17.78
CA LYS A 43 9.02 10.69 -18.22
C LYS A 43 8.93 10.84 -19.73
N LYS A 44 9.79 10.15 -20.47
CA LYS A 44 9.95 10.32 -21.92
C LYS A 44 9.01 9.43 -22.73
N ASN A 45 8.69 8.23 -22.23
CA ASN A 45 7.88 7.23 -22.91
C ASN A 45 7.03 6.40 -21.92
N PRO A 46 6.05 7.02 -21.22
CA PRO A 46 5.21 6.34 -20.23
C PRO A 46 4.40 5.17 -20.81
N HIS A 47 4.10 5.19 -22.12
CA HIS A 47 3.44 4.07 -22.80
C HIS A 47 4.33 2.82 -22.86
N PHE A 48 5.62 2.96 -23.17
CA PHE A 48 6.56 1.83 -23.13
C PHE A 48 6.58 1.17 -21.75
N VAL A 49 6.63 1.97 -20.69
CA VAL A 49 6.63 1.45 -19.32
C VAL A 49 5.30 0.78 -18.98
N SER A 50 4.18 1.43 -19.29
CA SER A 50 2.84 0.88 -18.99
C SER A 50 2.56 -0.42 -19.73
N SER A 51 2.97 -0.54 -21.00
CA SER A 51 2.81 -1.75 -21.81
C SER A 51 3.68 -2.92 -21.36
N ASN A 52 4.79 -2.65 -20.66
CA ASN A 52 5.74 -3.66 -20.17
C ASN A 52 5.84 -3.68 -18.64
N ILE A 53 4.83 -3.12 -17.94
CA ILE A 53 4.90 -2.80 -16.52
C ILE A 53 5.21 -4.04 -15.67
N VAL A 54 4.60 -5.19 -15.99
CA VAL A 54 4.81 -6.44 -15.26
C VAL A 54 6.26 -6.89 -15.37
N GLN A 55 6.79 -7.02 -16.60
CA GLN A 55 8.17 -7.45 -16.82
C GLN A 55 9.21 -6.52 -16.18
N ILE A 56 8.95 -5.21 -16.21
CA ILE A 56 9.82 -4.21 -15.56
C ILE A 56 9.76 -4.37 -14.02
N PHE A 57 8.55 -4.50 -13.46
CA PHE A 57 8.36 -4.55 -12.01
C PHE A 57 8.72 -5.91 -11.39
N ASP A 58 8.69 -7.00 -12.15
CA ASP A 58 9.22 -8.30 -11.71
C ASP A 58 10.67 -8.18 -11.24
N THR A 59 11.45 -7.29 -11.88
CA THR A 59 12.84 -7.03 -11.52
C THR A 59 12.99 -5.80 -10.61
N PHE A 60 12.22 -4.74 -10.85
CA PHE A 60 12.32 -3.48 -10.09
C PHE A 60 11.83 -3.63 -8.64
N THR A 61 10.86 -4.50 -8.35
CA THR A 61 10.38 -4.75 -6.97
C THR A 61 11.50 -5.21 -6.03
N LEU A 62 12.51 -5.91 -6.54
CA LEU A 62 13.71 -6.26 -5.77
C LEU A 62 14.49 -5.02 -5.29
N ARG A 63 14.37 -3.88 -5.97
CA ARG A 63 14.97 -2.61 -5.50
C ARG A 63 14.18 -1.99 -4.36
N LEU A 64 12.86 -2.18 -4.33
CA LEU A 64 12.00 -1.77 -3.20
C LEU A 64 12.24 -2.59 -1.93
N GLN A 65 13.03 -3.66 -2.03
CA GLN A 65 13.47 -4.51 -0.91
C GLN A 65 14.99 -4.66 -0.90
N ASP A 66 15.72 -3.72 -1.51
CA ASP A 66 17.18 -3.84 -1.68
C ASP A 66 17.88 -3.87 -0.31
N SER A 67 18.90 -4.73 -0.19
CA SER A 67 19.74 -4.80 1.03
C SER A 67 20.53 -3.51 1.25
N ASN A 68 20.83 -2.77 0.18
CA ASN A 68 21.41 -1.44 0.27
C ASN A 68 20.31 -0.40 0.52
N LYS A 69 20.35 0.21 1.71
CA LYS A 69 19.35 1.20 2.14
C LYS A 69 19.23 2.42 1.21
N LYS A 70 20.31 2.85 0.55
CA LYS A 70 20.26 3.97 -0.41
C LYS A 70 19.49 3.58 -1.67
N VAL A 71 19.71 2.36 -2.18
CA VAL A 71 18.97 1.84 -3.33
C VAL A 71 17.49 1.67 -2.99
N ASN A 72 17.19 1.11 -1.82
CA ASN A 72 15.82 0.93 -1.35
C ASN A 72 15.06 2.26 -1.25
N GLN A 73 15.65 3.25 -0.56
CA GLN A 73 15.05 4.57 -0.42
C GLN A 73 14.84 5.23 -1.79
N TYR A 74 15.87 5.23 -2.66
CA TYR A 74 15.78 5.85 -3.98
C TYR A 74 14.73 5.16 -4.88
N ALA A 75 14.57 3.84 -4.77
CA ALA A 75 13.52 3.11 -5.46
C ALA A 75 12.12 3.55 -5.01
N LEU A 76 11.89 3.71 -3.70
CA LEU A 76 10.62 4.20 -3.16
C LEU A 76 10.33 5.65 -3.62
N GLU A 77 11.32 6.54 -3.55
CA GLU A 77 11.20 7.92 -4.04
C GLU A 77 10.92 7.98 -5.55
N SER A 78 11.48 7.04 -6.31
CA SER A 78 11.21 6.90 -7.72
C SER A 78 9.77 6.44 -7.96
N VAL A 79 9.24 5.49 -7.18
CA VAL A 79 7.82 5.08 -7.25
C VAL A 79 6.88 6.27 -7.02
N VAL A 80 7.15 7.12 -6.03
CA VAL A 80 6.38 8.38 -5.81
C VAL A 80 6.27 9.19 -7.10
N SER A 81 7.38 9.30 -7.83
CA SER A 81 7.45 10.06 -9.08
C SER A 81 6.80 9.33 -10.27
N MET A 82 6.79 8.00 -10.28
CA MET A 82 6.20 7.18 -11.35
C MET A 82 4.67 7.15 -11.30
N ILE A 83 4.08 7.09 -10.10
CA ILE A 83 2.62 6.99 -9.91
C ILE A 83 1.83 8.04 -10.71
N PRO A 84 2.11 9.35 -10.63
CA PRO A 84 1.34 10.35 -11.38
C PRO A 84 1.55 10.28 -12.91
N LEU A 85 2.69 9.73 -13.36
CA LEU A 85 3.00 9.56 -14.78
C LEU A 85 2.27 8.35 -15.39
N LEU A 86 2.20 7.25 -14.64
CA LEU A 86 1.64 5.98 -15.11
C LEU A 86 0.15 5.84 -14.78
N LYS A 87 -0.33 6.46 -13.70
CA LYS A 87 -1.73 6.39 -13.20
C LYS A 87 -2.25 4.95 -13.20
N ASN A 88 -3.36 4.68 -13.90
CA ASN A 88 -3.97 3.36 -14.02
C ASN A 88 -3.08 2.30 -14.70
N GLY A 89 -2.04 2.73 -15.45
CA GLY A 89 -1.02 1.81 -15.98
C GLY A 89 -0.23 1.09 -14.89
N PHE A 90 -0.30 1.56 -13.65
CA PHE A 90 0.31 0.93 -12.48
C PHE A 90 -0.53 -0.24 -11.91
N ASN A 91 -1.82 -0.32 -12.24
CA ASN A 91 -2.75 -1.30 -11.67
C ASN A 91 -2.26 -2.77 -11.74
N PRO A 92 -1.64 -3.25 -12.84
CA PRO A 92 -1.18 -4.64 -12.92
C PRO A 92 -0.16 -5.04 -11.84
N VAL A 93 0.59 -4.07 -11.31
CA VAL A 93 1.66 -4.30 -10.32
C VAL A 93 1.31 -3.72 -8.95
N LEU A 94 0.12 -3.14 -8.80
CA LEU A 94 -0.27 -2.41 -7.60
C LEU A 94 -0.27 -3.30 -6.35
N PHE A 95 -0.76 -4.54 -6.46
CA PHE A 95 -0.81 -5.46 -5.32
C PHE A 95 0.59 -5.78 -4.75
N SER A 96 1.55 -6.11 -5.63
CA SER A 96 2.91 -6.45 -5.21
C SER A 96 3.63 -5.24 -4.63
N VAL A 97 3.51 -4.07 -5.27
CA VAL A 97 4.13 -2.84 -4.79
C VAL A 97 3.54 -2.40 -3.45
N VAL A 98 2.21 -2.38 -3.28
CA VAL A 98 1.56 -2.01 -2.01
C VAL A 98 2.01 -2.95 -0.89
N THR A 99 2.12 -4.26 -1.17
CA THR A 99 2.62 -5.23 -0.19
C THR A 99 4.03 -4.88 0.29
N ILE A 100 4.93 -4.56 -0.64
CA ILE A 100 6.31 -4.20 -0.31
C ILE A 100 6.39 -2.84 0.41
N VAL A 101 5.59 -1.86 0.01
CA VAL A 101 5.53 -0.54 0.67
C VAL A 101 5.10 -0.71 2.13
N MET A 102 4.08 -1.54 2.39
CA MET A 102 3.64 -1.84 3.76
C MET A 102 4.77 -2.44 4.61
N ASP A 103 5.58 -3.34 4.05
CA ASP A 103 6.72 -3.91 4.78
C ASP A 103 7.79 -2.85 5.09
N ASN A 104 8.02 -1.90 4.16
CA ASN A 104 8.97 -0.80 4.35
C ASN A 104 8.54 0.21 5.44
N LEU A 105 7.26 0.27 5.81
CA LEU A 105 6.80 1.09 6.94
C LEU A 105 7.37 0.63 8.29
N ASN A 106 7.86 -0.61 8.38
CA ASN A 106 8.56 -1.12 9.55
C ASN A 106 10.07 -0.83 9.54
N SER A 107 10.58 -0.13 8.53
CA SER A 107 12.01 0.19 8.44
C SER A 107 12.44 1.10 9.59
N LYS A 108 13.56 0.74 10.24
CA LYS A 108 14.24 1.60 11.23
C LYS A 108 14.99 2.76 10.56
N ASN A 109 15.18 2.73 9.25
CA ASN A 109 15.76 3.84 8.51
C ASN A 109 14.66 4.88 8.22
N SER A 110 14.83 6.09 8.75
CA SER A 110 13.85 7.17 8.63
C SER A 110 13.60 7.62 7.19
N GLY A 111 14.61 7.56 6.32
CA GLY A 111 14.49 7.90 4.90
C GLY A 111 13.61 6.90 4.15
N ILE A 112 13.84 5.59 4.36
CA ILE A 112 13.01 4.51 3.80
C ILE A 112 11.57 4.63 4.31
N TYR A 113 11.39 4.82 5.62
CA TYR A 113 10.07 5.00 6.22
C TYR A 113 9.34 6.21 5.62
N SER A 114 10.00 7.37 5.56
CA SER A 114 9.42 8.60 4.98
C SER A 114 9.05 8.41 3.51
N ALA A 115 9.90 7.74 2.73
CA ALA A 115 9.62 7.43 1.33
C ALA A 115 8.42 6.48 1.19
N ALA A 116 8.32 5.45 2.03
CA ALA A 116 7.18 4.51 2.02
C ALA A 116 5.84 5.20 2.37
N VAL A 117 5.83 6.09 3.37
CA VAL A 117 4.66 6.92 3.70
C VAL A 117 4.27 7.78 2.49
N LYS A 118 5.23 8.46 1.86
CA LYS A 118 4.97 9.27 0.65
C LYS A 118 4.42 8.44 -0.51
N VAL A 119 4.89 7.20 -0.69
CA VAL A 119 4.33 6.29 -1.70
C VAL A 119 2.86 6.03 -1.41
N LEU A 120 2.51 5.71 -0.16
CA LEU A 120 1.12 5.46 0.25
C LEU A 120 0.22 6.68 0.01
N ASP A 121 0.66 7.87 0.45
CA ASP A 121 -0.08 9.13 0.23
C ASP A 121 -0.28 9.43 -1.26
N THR A 122 0.74 9.19 -2.07
CA THR A 122 0.70 9.39 -3.52
C THR A 122 -0.26 8.41 -4.19
N MET A 123 -0.25 7.13 -3.77
CA MET A 123 -1.21 6.14 -4.25
C MET A 123 -2.65 6.55 -3.93
N ILE A 124 -2.92 7.00 -2.70
CA ILE A 124 -4.25 7.47 -2.30
C ILE A 124 -4.70 8.66 -3.14
N THR A 125 -3.78 9.55 -3.49
CA THR A 125 -4.06 10.76 -4.27
C THR A 125 -4.37 10.46 -5.74
N TYR A 126 -3.63 9.54 -6.37
CA TYR A 126 -3.64 9.37 -7.83
C TYR A 126 -4.31 8.08 -8.33
N LEU A 127 -4.53 7.09 -7.46
CA LEU A 127 -5.05 5.77 -7.84
C LEU A 127 -6.45 5.50 -7.24
N ASP A 128 -7.10 4.43 -7.69
CA ASP A 128 -8.44 4.07 -7.21
C ASP A 128 -8.42 3.64 -5.74
N ASN A 129 -9.04 4.47 -4.88
CA ASN A 129 -9.14 4.23 -3.45
C ASN A 129 -9.90 2.94 -3.10
N LEU A 130 -10.85 2.48 -3.93
CA LEU A 130 -11.55 1.21 -3.69
C LEU A 130 -10.61 0.02 -3.90
N LEU A 131 -9.76 0.08 -4.91
CA LEU A 131 -8.76 -0.96 -5.16
C LEU A 131 -7.69 -0.96 -4.06
N LEU A 132 -7.19 0.21 -3.66
CA LEU A 132 -6.24 0.33 -2.55
C LEU A 132 -6.84 -0.22 -1.24
N LEU A 133 -8.08 0.16 -0.92
CA LEU A 133 -8.79 -0.32 0.26
C LEU A 133 -8.87 -1.85 0.29
N GLN A 134 -9.22 -2.49 -0.84
CA GLN A 134 -9.28 -3.95 -0.95
C GLN A 134 -7.93 -4.64 -0.76
N ILE A 135 -6.87 -4.10 -1.40
CA ILE A 135 -5.52 -4.66 -1.29
C ILE A 135 -5.04 -4.55 0.16
N ILE A 136 -5.16 -3.36 0.75
CA ILE A 136 -4.69 -3.06 2.09
C ILE A 136 -5.46 -3.88 3.14
N SER A 137 -6.79 -3.93 3.05
CA SER A 137 -7.63 -4.66 4.02
C SER A 137 -7.26 -6.14 4.11
N SER A 138 -6.95 -6.76 2.96
CA SER A 138 -6.56 -8.17 2.88
C SER A 138 -5.25 -8.49 3.62
N ARG A 139 -4.41 -7.47 3.89
CA ARG A 139 -3.07 -7.63 4.44
C ARG A 139 -2.95 -7.29 5.92
N VAL A 140 -3.89 -6.52 6.49
CA VAL A 140 -3.84 -6.02 7.89
C VAL A 140 -3.49 -7.11 8.90
N ARG A 141 -4.11 -8.29 8.79
CA ARG A 141 -3.88 -9.39 9.73
C ARG A 141 -2.44 -9.91 9.75
N PHE A 142 -1.66 -9.68 8.69
CA PHE A 142 -0.27 -10.10 8.56
C PHE A 142 0.74 -9.01 8.95
N LEU A 143 0.28 -7.76 9.11
CA LEU A 143 1.14 -6.65 9.51
C LEU A 143 1.43 -6.66 11.01
N THR A 144 2.56 -6.06 11.38
CA THR A 144 3.02 -5.88 12.77
C THR A 144 3.67 -4.52 12.93
N GLY A 145 3.91 -4.09 14.16
CA GLY A 145 4.71 -2.90 14.45
C GLY A 145 4.06 -1.62 13.94
N ARG A 146 4.91 -0.73 13.43
CA ARG A 146 4.50 0.58 12.91
C ARG A 146 3.66 0.45 11.64
N ALA A 147 4.01 -0.49 10.75
CA ALA A 147 3.24 -0.74 9.54
C ALA A 147 1.76 -1.03 9.83
N LEU A 148 1.48 -1.84 10.87
CA LEU A 148 0.10 -2.11 11.26
C LEU A 148 -0.63 -0.85 11.74
N GLN A 149 0.05 0.04 12.46
CA GLN A 149 -0.53 1.30 12.94
C GLN A 149 -0.85 2.23 11.76
N ASP A 150 0.13 2.52 10.92
CA ASP A 150 0.01 3.42 9.77
C ASP A 150 -1.06 2.94 8.79
N ILE A 151 -1.09 1.63 8.52
CA ILE A 151 -2.06 1.04 7.60
C ILE A 151 -3.48 1.05 8.17
N THR A 152 -3.64 0.85 9.47
CA THR A 152 -4.96 0.94 10.10
C THR A 152 -5.47 2.38 10.09
N ASP A 153 -4.60 3.37 10.31
CA ASP A 153 -4.93 4.79 10.20
C ASP A 153 -5.32 5.16 8.76
N CYS A 154 -4.54 4.71 7.77
CA CYS A 154 -4.85 4.86 6.35
C CYS A 154 -6.22 4.28 5.98
N LEU A 155 -6.57 3.09 6.48
CA LEU A 155 -7.89 2.50 6.24
C LEU A 155 -9.02 3.35 6.81
N ALA A 156 -8.84 4.01 7.96
CA ALA A 156 -9.85 4.91 8.51
C ALA A 156 -10.15 6.08 7.56
N GLY A 157 -9.10 6.65 6.92
CA GLY A 157 -9.25 7.67 5.89
C GLY A 157 -9.90 7.15 4.62
N LEU A 158 -9.46 5.98 4.13
CA LEU A 158 -10.03 5.36 2.93
C LEU A 158 -11.51 5.00 3.09
N VAL A 159 -11.94 4.56 4.27
CA VAL A 159 -13.37 4.31 4.58
C VAL A 159 -14.20 5.58 4.35
N ALA A 160 -13.74 6.73 4.85
CA ALA A 160 -14.49 7.99 4.74
C ALA A 160 -14.68 8.43 3.27
N VAL A 161 -13.71 8.15 2.41
CA VAL A 161 -13.74 8.53 0.99
C VAL A 161 -14.46 7.47 0.14
N ALA A 162 -14.26 6.19 0.43
CA ALA A 162 -14.75 5.08 -0.38
C ALA A 162 -16.20 4.68 -0.06
N TYR A 163 -16.64 4.85 1.19
CA TYR A 163 -17.95 4.38 1.63
C TYR A 163 -19.09 5.07 0.84
N PRO A 164 -19.13 6.41 0.67
CA PRO A 164 -20.20 7.06 -0.10
C PRO A 164 -20.27 6.59 -1.56
N ARG A 165 -19.16 6.11 -2.13
CA ARG A 165 -19.07 5.65 -3.51
C ARG A 165 -19.55 4.21 -3.67
N LYS A 166 -19.17 3.31 -2.74
CA LYS A 166 -19.50 1.89 -2.83
C LYS A 166 -19.61 1.21 -1.46
N PRO A 167 -20.70 1.48 -0.69
CA PRO A 167 -20.85 1.01 0.69
C PRO A 167 -20.64 -0.49 0.86
N GLN A 168 -21.28 -1.30 0.00
CA GLN A 168 -21.23 -2.76 0.05
C GLN A 168 -19.81 -3.32 -0.05
N VAL A 169 -18.95 -2.69 -0.85
CA VAL A 169 -17.54 -3.10 -0.98
C VAL A 169 -16.76 -2.74 0.28
N VAL A 170 -16.96 -1.53 0.81
CA VAL A 170 -16.27 -1.10 2.03
C VAL A 170 -16.66 -1.98 3.21
N GLU A 171 -17.95 -2.26 3.39
CA GLU A 171 -18.43 -3.15 4.46
C GLU A 171 -17.81 -4.55 4.35
N ARG A 172 -17.86 -5.15 3.15
CA ARG A 172 -17.30 -6.49 2.92
C ARG A 172 -15.81 -6.57 3.23
N GLN A 173 -15.07 -5.50 3.02
CA GLN A 173 -13.62 -5.49 3.16
C GLN A 173 -13.16 -5.06 4.56
N ILE A 174 -13.85 -4.12 5.20
CA ILE A 174 -13.39 -3.48 6.42
C ILE A 174 -14.04 -4.06 7.68
N LEU A 175 -15.29 -4.54 7.62
CA LEU A 175 -15.89 -5.19 8.79
C LEU A 175 -15.05 -6.39 9.28
N PRO A 176 -14.54 -7.30 8.42
CA PRO A 176 -13.65 -8.37 8.88
C PRO A 176 -12.36 -7.86 9.53
N VAL A 177 -11.87 -6.68 9.14
CA VAL A 177 -10.70 -6.03 9.75
C VAL A 177 -11.05 -5.50 11.14
N LEU A 178 -12.20 -4.82 11.29
CA LEU A 178 -12.68 -4.36 12.58
C LEU A 178 -12.89 -5.53 13.54
N TRP A 179 -13.56 -6.60 13.09
CA TRP A 179 -13.77 -7.80 13.90
C TRP A 179 -12.46 -8.48 14.29
N TYR A 180 -11.48 -8.54 13.38
CA TYR A 180 -10.16 -9.03 13.73
C TYR A 180 -9.56 -8.26 14.91
N PHE A 181 -9.60 -6.93 14.89
CA PHE A 181 -9.07 -6.14 16.02
C PHE A 181 -9.88 -6.38 17.30
N LEU A 182 -11.20 -6.24 17.26
CA LEU A 182 -12.02 -6.32 18.46
C LEU A 182 -11.96 -7.70 19.15
N ASN A 183 -11.79 -8.78 18.39
CA ASN A 183 -11.67 -10.13 18.95
C ASN A 183 -10.26 -10.47 19.46
N ASN A 184 -9.21 -9.78 18.99
CA ASN A 184 -7.83 -10.15 19.29
C ASN A 184 -7.08 -9.13 20.16
N MET A 185 -7.58 -7.89 20.30
CA MET A 185 -6.96 -6.91 21.18
C MET A 185 -7.14 -7.31 22.64
N ILE A 186 -6.04 -7.27 23.40
CA ILE A 186 -6.03 -7.49 24.83
C ILE A 186 -5.64 -6.19 25.53
N GLY A 187 -6.25 -5.94 26.69
CA GLY A 187 -5.96 -4.78 27.53
C GLY A 187 -6.11 -3.47 26.76
N ASN A 188 -5.11 -2.59 26.85
CA ASN A 188 -5.13 -1.27 26.24
C ASN A 188 -4.76 -1.26 24.74
N GLY A 189 -5.21 -2.25 23.96
CA GLY A 189 -5.03 -2.32 22.50
C GLY A 189 -3.73 -2.97 22.03
N VAL A 190 -3.24 -3.94 22.79
CA VAL A 190 -2.11 -4.79 22.38
C VAL A 190 -2.65 -6.00 21.63
N LEU A 191 -2.02 -6.37 20.51
CA LEU A 191 -2.33 -7.61 19.80
C LEU A 191 -1.30 -8.70 20.15
N PRO A 192 -1.71 -9.89 20.63
CA PRO A 192 -0.81 -10.97 20.94
C PRO A 192 0.11 -11.31 19.77
N GLY A 193 1.41 -11.46 20.04
CA GLY A 193 2.42 -11.77 19.02
C GLY A 193 2.74 -10.63 18.06
N LYS A 194 2.19 -9.42 18.28
CA LYS A 194 2.49 -8.23 17.48
C LYS A 194 3.07 -7.13 18.37
N SER A 195 4.08 -6.43 17.85
CA SER A 195 4.61 -5.24 18.50
C SER A 195 3.72 -4.03 18.19
N GLY A 196 3.60 -3.12 19.16
CA GLY A 196 2.87 -1.86 19.01
C GLY A 196 1.46 -1.86 19.62
N ASN A 197 1.03 -0.68 20.04
CA ASN A 197 -0.34 -0.43 20.50
C ASN A 197 -1.18 0.06 19.32
N VAL A 198 -2.32 -0.59 19.05
CA VAL A 198 -3.21 -0.22 17.93
C VAL A 198 -4.49 0.48 18.39
N ARG A 199 -4.69 0.72 19.69
CA ARG A 199 -5.94 1.24 20.26
C ARG A 199 -6.41 2.52 19.57
N THR A 200 -5.52 3.50 19.42
CA THR A 200 -5.83 4.81 18.83
C THR A 200 -6.24 4.68 17.36
N VAL A 201 -5.49 3.93 16.56
CA VAL A 201 -5.79 3.76 15.13
C VAL A 201 -7.03 2.91 14.89
N VAL A 202 -7.29 1.91 15.75
CA VAL A 202 -8.52 1.13 15.68
C VAL A 202 -9.73 1.96 16.13
N SER A 203 -9.58 2.84 17.12
CA SER A 203 -10.62 3.82 17.47
C SER A 203 -10.96 4.73 16.30
N LYS A 204 -9.96 5.28 15.60
CA LYS A 204 -10.18 6.06 14.38
C LYS A 204 -10.92 5.26 13.30
N LEU A 205 -10.54 4.00 13.08
CA LEU A 205 -11.22 3.12 12.14
C LEU A 205 -12.68 2.86 12.53
N ALA A 206 -12.93 2.53 13.80
CA ALA A 206 -14.26 2.29 14.34
C ALA A 206 -15.15 3.53 14.22
N LYS A 207 -14.63 4.71 14.58
CA LYS A 207 -15.32 5.99 14.44
C LYS A 207 -15.61 6.35 12.99
N SER A 208 -14.66 6.11 12.08
CA SER A 208 -14.85 6.35 10.65
C SER A 208 -15.98 5.46 10.10
N LEU A 209 -15.98 4.16 10.45
CA LEU A 209 -17.07 3.26 10.08
C LEU A 209 -18.41 3.66 10.71
N HIS A 210 -18.44 3.98 11.99
CA HIS A 210 -19.66 4.39 12.70
C HIS A 210 -20.27 5.65 12.08
N LYS A 211 -19.43 6.64 11.74
CA LYS A 211 -19.86 7.85 11.04
C LYS A 211 -20.49 7.55 9.67
N GLN A 212 -20.00 6.55 8.95
CA GLN A 212 -20.48 6.21 7.60
C GLN A 212 -21.69 5.27 7.61
N MET A 213 -21.73 4.30 8.54
CA MET A 213 -22.74 3.24 8.60
C MET A 213 -23.89 3.54 9.56
N GLY A 214 -23.66 4.35 10.60
CA GLY A 214 -24.61 4.64 11.66
C GLY A 214 -25.16 3.37 12.34
N LEU A 215 -26.48 3.33 12.52
CA LEU A 215 -27.23 2.26 13.19
C LEU A 215 -26.92 0.86 12.63
N LYS A 216 -26.62 0.75 11.33
CA LYS A 216 -26.30 -0.53 10.70
C LYS A 216 -25.05 -1.18 11.32
N LEU A 217 -24.05 -0.38 11.70
CA LEU A 217 -22.88 -0.91 12.38
C LEU A 217 -23.23 -1.35 13.81
N GLU A 218 -24.10 -0.61 14.50
CA GLU A 218 -24.56 -0.97 15.85
C GLU A 218 -25.31 -2.30 15.85
N GLU A 219 -26.17 -2.54 14.85
CA GLU A 219 -26.83 -3.84 14.65
C GLU A 219 -25.83 -4.98 14.46
N TYR A 220 -24.76 -4.76 13.68
CA TYR A 220 -23.71 -5.78 13.52
C TYR A 220 -22.94 -6.02 14.81
N VAL A 221 -22.64 -4.96 15.58
CA VAL A 221 -21.95 -5.06 16.87
C VAL A 221 -22.81 -5.77 17.90
N PHE A 222 -24.12 -5.49 17.97
CA PHE A 222 -25.04 -6.11 18.93
C PHE A 222 -25.10 -7.64 18.79
N ASN A 223 -24.81 -8.16 17.61
CA ASN A 223 -24.73 -9.60 17.34
C ASN A 223 -23.35 -10.22 17.65
N GLN A 224 -22.40 -9.46 18.21
CA GLN A 224 -21.07 -9.94 18.62
C GLN A 224 -21.04 -10.35 20.10
N PRO A 225 -20.03 -11.11 20.55
CA PRO A 225 -19.84 -11.41 21.97
C PRO A 225 -19.76 -10.15 22.85
N GLN A 226 -20.19 -10.26 24.11
CA GLN A 226 -20.29 -9.10 25.03
C GLN A 226 -18.97 -8.31 25.19
N HIS A 227 -17.82 -8.99 25.17
CA HIS A 227 -16.52 -8.31 25.24
C HIS A 227 -16.23 -7.43 24.01
N VAL A 228 -16.66 -7.84 22.82
CA VAL A 228 -16.54 -7.08 21.57
C VAL A 228 -17.42 -5.83 21.63
N ILE A 229 -18.67 -5.98 22.10
CA ILE A 229 -19.62 -4.86 22.25
C ILE A 229 -19.03 -3.79 23.17
N LYS A 230 -18.56 -4.20 24.36
CA LYS A 230 -17.97 -3.29 25.34
C LYS A 230 -16.74 -2.59 24.79
N LEU A 231 -15.82 -3.33 24.16
CA LEU A 231 -14.61 -2.76 23.58
C LEU A 231 -14.92 -1.79 22.45
N PHE A 232 -15.92 -2.08 21.62
CA PHE A 232 -16.35 -1.17 20.56
C PHE A 232 -16.87 0.16 21.13
N GLN A 233 -17.70 0.12 22.16
CA GLN A 233 -18.19 1.32 22.86
C GLN A 233 -17.02 2.12 23.46
N ASP A 234 -16.11 1.46 24.19
CA ASP A 234 -14.91 2.08 24.77
C ASP A 234 -14.02 2.77 23.72
N LEU A 235 -14.00 2.28 22.48
CA LEU A 235 -13.24 2.88 21.38
C LEU A 235 -13.96 4.10 20.77
N LEU A 236 -15.30 4.12 20.76
CA LEU A 236 -16.08 5.26 20.28
C LEU A 236 -16.02 6.45 21.26
N ASP A 237 -16.03 6.17 22.57
CA ASP A 237 -16.00 7.20 23.62
C ASP A 237 -14.62 7.82 23.84
N MET A 238 -13.58 7.29 23.19
CA MET A 238 -12.21 7.74 23.38
C MET A 238 -11.98 9.12 22.74
N ASP A 239 -11.59 10.14 23.51
CA ASP A 239 -11.17 11.41 22.92
C ASP A 239 -9.87 11.24 22.11
N LEU A 240 -9.93 11.58 20.82
CA LEU A 240 -8.75 11.60 19.96
C LEU A 240 -8.05 12.95 20.16
N GLN A 241 -6.95 12.95 20.91
CA GLN A 241 -6.03 14.10 20.98
C GLN A 241 -5.26 14.29 19.67
#